data_AF-A0A0F8X058-F1
#
_entry.id   AF-A0A0F8X058-F1
#
_cell.length_a   1.000
_cell.length_b   1.000
_cell.length_c   1.000
_cell.angle_alpha   90.00
_cell.angle_beta   90.00
_cell.angle_gamma   90.00
#
_symmetry.space_group_name_H-M   'P 1'
#
loop_
_entity.id
_entity.type
_entity.pdbx_description
1 polymer ?
#
loop_
_entity_poly.entity_id
_entity_poly.type
_entity_poly.pdbx_seq_one_letter_code
_entity_poly.pdbx_strand_id
1 'polypeptide(L)'
;IIPDIVLFVNGLPLVVVECKDAHQVQANPMYEAFRQLIRYTDQRRATHEAGLREGDPRLFFTNQVLIRTSGEQAEFGTITSTEEEYFAPWRDIYEKRHRNYDPPLGKERQQELLIQGMLPKETLLDIVRTCTVFMDVGKTRAKIVSRYQQYRAMRKIIERLRTGKTPTDRSGVIWHTQGSGKSLTMVFLIRKLRMCEDLKDFKVCLINDRTDLEDQLGRTAELTGEKVTYITSTDQLREKLAKDASNLNMVMAHKFQEVQNGSIPDYLESVLEVPTFETFGVVNRSERILLCIDEAHRTQSGDLGDNLFEAFPNATRLAFTGTPLIAVKDGEIVKERTARRFGAYID
;
A
#
# COMPACT_ATOMS: atom_id res chain seq x y z
N ILE A 1 12.12 -23.88 -24.03
CA ILE A 1 12.23 -23.65 -22.57
C ILE A 1 11.39 -24.70 -21.84
N ILE A 2 11.80 -25.15 -20.65
CA ILE A 2 11.03 -26.08 -19.80
C ILE A 2 11.16 -25.56 -18.36
N PRO A 3 10.20 -24.75 -17.86
CA PRO A 3 10.19 -24.35 -16.46
C PRO A 3 9.84 -25.53 -15.55
N ASP A 4 10.31 -25.50 -14.30
CA ASP A 4 10.07 -26.60 -13.35
C ASP A 4 8.60 -26.71 -12.95
N ILE A 5 7.95 -25.59 -12.60
CA ILE A 5 6.54 -25.57 -12.21
C ILE A 5 5.86 -24.35 -12.84
N VAL A 6 4.65 -24.57 -13.37
CA VAL A 6 3.78 -23.51 -13.88
C VAL A 6 2.38 -23.67 -13.27
N LEU A 7 1.86 -22.60 -12.66
CA LEU A 7 0.50 -22.59 -12.13
C LEU A 7 -0.45 -21.92 -13.12
N PHE A 8 -1.45 -22.68 -13.57
CA PHE A 8 -2.47 -22.22 -14.49
C PHE A 8 -3.76 -21.84 -13.77
N VAL A 9 -4.32 -20.69 -14.14
CA VAL A 9 -5.68 -20.28 -13.75
C VAL A 9 -6.49 -20.10 -15.03
N ASN A 10 -7.53 -20.92 -15.21
CA ASN A 10 -8.35 -20.93 -16.42
C ASN A 10 -7.52 -21.05 -17.72
N GLY A 11 -6.45 -21.85 -17.69
CA GLY A 11 -5.54 -22.04 -18.82
C GLY A 11 -4.47 -20.95 -18.99
N LEU A 12 -4.48 -19.89 -18.18
CA LEU A 12 -3.48 -18.82 -18.23
C LEU A 12 -2.30 -19.13 -17.29
N PRO A 13 -1.03 -19.14 -17.76
CA PRO A 13 0.15 -19.37 -16.92
C PRO A 13 0.44 -18.16 -16.02
N LEU A 14 -0.19 -18.10 -14.84
CA LEU A 14 -0.07 -16.95 -13.94
C LEU A 14 1.22 -16.95 -13.12
N VAL A 15 1.74 -18.13 -12.78
CA VAL A 15 2.96 -18.24 -11.95
C VAL A 15 3.92 -19.21 -12.60
N VAL A 16 5.20 -18.82 -12.66
CA VAL A 16 6.29 -19.68 -13.11
C VAL A 16 7.30 -19.79 -11.96
N VAL A 17 7.69 -21.00 -11.61
CA VAL A 17 8.62 -21.31 -10.54
C VAL A 17 9.85 -22.00 -11.12
N GLU A 18 11.01 -21.55 -10.70
CA GLU A 18 12.30 -22.18 -10.97
C GLU A 18 12.92 -22.65 -9.65
N CYS A 19 13.29 -23.92 -9.61
CA CYS A 19 13.82 -24.61 -8.45
C CYS A 19 15.31 -24.94 -8.69
N LYS A 20 16.10 -24.92 -7.62
CA LYS A 20 17.48 -25.40 -7.64
C LYS A 20 17.71 -26.35 -6.47
N ASP A 21 18.54 -27.35 -6.71
CA ASP A 21 18.96 -28.29 -5.68
C ASP A 21 19.95 -27.58 -4.74
N ALA A 22 19.67 -27.63 -3.44
CA ALA A 22 20.52 -27.05 -2.41
C ALA A 22 21.82 -27.85 -2.18
N HIS A 23 21.86 -29.12 -2.60
CA HIS A 23 22.97 -30.03 -2.38
C HIS A 23 23.92 -30.14 -3.58
N GLN A 24 23.62 -29.47 -4.69
CA GLN A 24 24.50 -29.43 -5.85
C GLN A 24 25.72 -28.53 -5.58
N VAL A 25 26.86 -28.81 -6.22
CA VAL A 25 28.12 -28.01 -6.11
C VAL A 25 28.01 -26.61 -6.72
N GLN A 26 26.79 -26.09 -6.83
CA GLN A 26 26.49 -24.79 -7.40
C GLN A 26 26.74 -23.70 -6.34
N ALA A 27 27.67 -22.79 -6.62
CA ALA A 27 28.09 -21.77 -5.66
C ALA A 27 26.98 -20.77 -5.28
N ASN A 28 26.08 -20.46 -6.22
CA ASN A 28 24.95 -19.55 -5.97
C ASN A 28 23.66 -20.03 -6.69
N PRO A 29 22.91 -20.96 -6.09
CA PRO A 29 21.72 -21.54 -6.72
C PRO A 29 20.60 -20.51 -6.93
N MET A 30 20.40 -19.54 -6.02
CA MET A 30 19.36 -18.51 -6.17
C MET A 30 19.61 -17.58 -7.36
N TYR A 31 20.87 -17.18 -7.58
CA TYR A 31 21.24 -16.39 -8.75
C TYR A 31 21.08 -17.18 -10.04
N GLU A 32 21.41 -18.47 -10.02
CA GLU A 32 21.25 -19.34 -11.20
C GLU A 32 19.78 -19.62 -11.53
N ALA A 33 18.91 -19.78 -10.53
CA ALA A 33 17.45 -19.80 -10.73
C ALA A 33 16.97 -18.49 -11.38
N PHE A 34 17.43 -17.35 -10.89
CA PHE A 34 17.12 -16.04 -11.50
C PHE A 34 17.59 -15.96 -12.96
N ARG A 35 18.84 -16.33 -13.27
CA ARG A 35 19.35 -16.33 -14.64
C ARG A 35 18.52 -17.21 -15.57
N GLN A 36 18.01 -18.34 -15.07
CA GLN A 36 17.16 -19.23 -15.84
C GLN A 36 15.77 -18.64 -16.09
N LEU A 37 15.17 -17.97 -15.10
CA LEU A 37 13.94 -17.20 -15.29
C LEU A 37 14.12 -16.09 -16.35
N ILE A 38 15.18 -15.29 -16.26
CA ILE A 38 15.51 -14.24 -17.24
C ILE A 38 15.79 -14.83 -18.64
N ARG A 39 16.36 -16.03 -18.72
CA ARG A 39 16.50 -16.77 -19.98
C ARG A 39 15.14 -17.19 -20.55
N TYR A 40 14.23 -17.70 -19.72
CA TYR A 40 12.91 -18.12 -20.20
C TYR A 40 12.08 -16.96 -20.75
N THR A 41 12.21 -15.78 -20.13
CA THR A 41 11.55 -14.56 -20.58
C THR A 41 12.24 -13.89 -21.77
N ASP A 42 13.36 -14.43 -22.25
CA ASP A 42 14.17 -13.88 -23.36
C ASP A 42 14.79 -12.51 -23.06
N GLN A 43 15.15 -12.26 -21.80
CA GLN A 43 15.63 -10.96 -21.30
C GLN A 43 17.11 -10.95 -20.89
N ARG A 44 17.87 -12.01 -21.18
CA ARG A 44 19.31 -12.01 -20.85
C ARG A 44 20.05 -11.01 -21.73
N ARG A 45 20.66 -10.00 -21.09
CA ARG A 45 21.34 -8.90 -21.78
C ARG A 45 22.32 -9.37 -22.87
N ALA A 46 23.20 -10.31 -22.54
CA ALA A 46 24.24 -10.79 -23.44
C ALA A 46 23.68 -11.39 -24.75
N THR A 47 22.53 -12.08 -24.70
CA THR A 47 21.95 -12.75 -25.87
C THR A 47 20.97 -11.84 -26.60
N HIS A 48 20.22 -11.04 -25.85
CA HIS A 48 19.34 -10.01 -26.39
C HIS A 48 20.11 -8.96 -27.21
N GLU A 49 21.24 -8.46 -26.71
CA GLU A 49 22.11 -7.53 -27.45
C GLU A 49 22.74 -8.16 -28.71
N ALA A 50 22.93 -9.49 -28.70
CA ALA A 50 23.43 -10.25 -29.85
C ALA A 50 22.33 -10.65 -30.86
N GLY A 51 21.07 -10.28 -30.63
CA GLY A 51 19.94 -10.67 -31.47
C GLY A 51 19.59 -12.16 -31.40
N LEU A 52 20.05 -12.86 -30.36
CA LEU A 52 19.80 -14.28 -30.15
C LEU A 52 18.55 -14.47 -29.29
N ARG A 53 17.71 -15.44 -29.68
CA ARG A 53 16.54 -15.86 -28.91
C ARG A 53 16.84 -17.14 -28.15
N GLU A 54 16.58 -17.13 -26.86
CA GLU A 54 16.79 -18.27 -25.95
C GLU A 54 15.53 -18.65 -25.17
N GLY A 55 14.62 -17.69 -25.03
CA GLY A 55 13.37 -17.82 -24.30
C GLY A 55 12.14 -17.98 -25.19
N ASP A 56 10.99 -18.10 -24.52
CA ASP A 56 9.69 -17.99 -25.18
C ASP A 56 8.79 -16.99 -24.43
N PRO A 57 8.83 -15.70 -24.81
CA PRO A 57 8.04 -14.65 -24.17
C PRO A 57 6.54 -14.92 -24.13
N ARG A 58 6.01 -15.75 -25.05
CA ARG A 58 4.58 -16.07 -25.14
C ARG A 58 4.04 -16.75 -23.87
N LEU A 59 4.88 -17.51 -23.16
CA LEU A 59 4.52 -18.11 -21.88
C LEU A 59 4.28 -17.05 -20.79
N PHE A 60 4.87 -15.86 -20.94
CA PHE A 60 4.92 -14.84 -19.91
C PHE A 60 3.96 -13.67 -20.14
N PHE A 61 3.20 -13.66 -21.25
CA PHE A 61 2.25 -12.59 -21.57
C PHE A 61 1.18 -12.40 -20.48
N THR A 62 0.77 -13.49 -19.83
CA THR A 62 -0.25 -13.49 -18.76
C THR A 62 0.34 -13.75 -17.38
N ASN A 63 1.64 -14.00 -17.30
CA ASN A 63 2.35 -14.26 -16.04
C ASN A 63 2.23 -13.05 -15.11
N GLN A 64 1.95 -13.31 -13.84
CA GLN A 64 1.83 -12.29 -12.80
C GLN A 64 3.04 -12.34 -11.85
N VAL A 65 3.52 -13.55 -11.55
CA VAL A 65 4.57 -13.78 -10.56
C VAL A 65 5.60 -14.76 -11.11
N LEU A 66 6.88 -14.42 -10.91
CA LEU A 66 8.01 -15.34 -11.05
C LEU A 66 8.49 -15.72 -9.67
N ILE A 67 8.78 -17.00 -9.43
CA ILE A 67 9.32 -17.49 -8.16
C ILE A 67 10.65 -18.20 -8.43
N ARG A 68 11.64 -17.91 -7.60
CA ARG A 68 12.90 -18.66 -7.53
C ARG A 68 13.06 -19.27 -6.15
N THR A 69 13.55 -20.51 -6.08
CA THR A 69 13.72 -21.18 -4.79
C THR A 69 14.85 -22.20 -4.80
N SER A 70 15.53 -22.32 -3.67
CA SER A 70 16.56 -23.32 -3.39
C SER A 70 16.67 -23.55 -1.89
N GLY A 71 16.61 -24.80 -1.44
CA GLY A 71 16.80 -25.16 -0.04
C GLY A 71 15.83 -24.45 0.92
N GLU A 72 16.36 -23.56 1.78
CA GLU A 72 15.54 -22.78 2.73
C GLU A 72 15.04 -21.44 2.18
N GLN A 73 15.47 -21.03 0.98
CA GLN A 73 15.20 -19.72 0.40
C GLN A 73 14.11 -19.78 -0.67
N ALA A 74 13.22 -18.79 -0.68
CA ALA A 74 12.22 -18.63 -1.71
C ALA A 74 11.85 -17.15 -1.85
N GLU A 75 11.89 -16.67 -3.09
CA GLU A 75 11.66 -15.27 -3.40
C GLU A 75 10.80 -15.14 -4.65
N PHE A 76 10.06 -14.05 -4.73
CA PHE A 76 9.22 -13.74 -5.88
C PHE A 76 9.62 -12.41 -6.51
N GLY A 77 9.34 -12.30 -7.79
CA GLY A 77 9.49 -11.10 -8.60
C GLY A 77 8.45 -11.11 -9.73
N THR A 78 8.67 -10.29 -10.74
CA THR A 78 7.84 -10.24 -11.95
C THR A 78 8.72 -10.29 -13.19
N ILE A 79 8.09 -10.37 -14.37
CA ILE A 79 8.79 -10.28 -15.66
C ILE A 79 9.53 -8.93 -15.87
N THR A 80 9.31 -7.94 -15.01
CA THR A 80 10.02 -6.67 -15.01
C THR A 80 11.05 -6.57 -13.88
N SER A 81 11.19 -7.61 -13.04
CA SER A 81 12.29 -7.76 -12.09
C SER A 81 13.53 -8.25 -12.83
N THR A 82 14.13 -7.39 -13.67
CA THR A 82 15.26 -7.74 -14.54
C THR A 82 16.60 -7.84 -13.81
N GLU A 83 16.64 -7.45 -12.54
CA GLU A 83 17.81 -7.52 -11.66
C GLU A 83 17.48 -8.35 -10.43
N GLU A 84 18.49 -9.03 -9.87
CA GLU A 84 18.36 -9.93 -8.73
C GLU A 84 17.78 -9.22 -7.48
N GLU A 85 18.15 -7.96 -7.26
CA GLU A 85 17.69 -7.14 -6.12
C GLU A 85 16.18 -6.87 -6.10
N TYR A 86 15.48 -7.09 -7.21
CA TYR A 86 14.03 -6.92 -7.31
C TYR A 86 13.23 -8.18 -6.95
N PHE A 87 13.91 -9.28 -6.60
CA PHE A 87 13.28 -10.44 -5.99
C PHE A 87 13.29 -10.28 -4.47
N ALA A 88 12.17 -10.63 -3.82
CA ALA A 88 12.03 -10.49 -2.39
C ALA A 88 11.33 -11.71 -1.76
N PRO A 89 11.63 -12.04 -0.50
CA PRO A 89 10.93 -13.11 0.20
C PRO A 89 9.54 -12.66 0.65
N TRP A 90 8.60 -13.60 0.66
CA TRP A 90 7.33 -13.45 1.35
C TRP A 90 7.47 -13.99 2.78
N ARG A 91 7.13 -13.18 3.79
CA ARG A 91 7.54 -13.46 5.18
C ARG A 91 6.38 -13.75 6.15
N ASP A 92 5.14 -13.82 5.68
CA ASP A 92 4.00 -14.00 6.58
C ASP A 92 2.84 -14.76 5.93
N ILE A 93 2.32 -15.77 6.62
CA ILE A 93 1.07 -16.44 6.27
C ILE A 93 -0.05 -15.72 7.01
N TYR A 94 -0.53 -14.60 6.46
CA TYR A 94 -1.48 -13.76 7.19
C TYR A 94 -2.80 -14.47 7.52
N GLU A 95 -3.37 -15.17 6.54
CA GLU A 95 -4.64 -15.87 6.69
C GLU A 95 -4.48 -17.11 7.57
N LYS A 96 -5.09 -17.10 8.76
CA LYS A 96 -4.97 -18.18 9.76
C LYS A 96 -5.27 -19.57 9.20
N ARG A 97 -6.24 -19.69 8.31
CA ARG A 97 -6.62 -20.96 7.67
C ARG A 97 -5.49 -21.60 6.87
N HIS A 98 -4.55 -20.80 6.35
CA HIS A 98 -3.40 -21.28 5.59
C HIS A 98 -2.20 -21.61 6.49
N ARG A 99 -2.27 -21.30 7.80
CA ARG A 99 -1.28 -21.72 8.80
C ARG A 99 -1.50 -23.14 9.30
N ASN A 100 -2.68 -23.71 9.07
CA ASN A 100 -2.98 -25.08 9.48
C ASN A 100 -2.48 -26.06 8.41
N TYR A 101 -1.18 -26.36 8.43
CA TYR A 101 -0.53 -27.34 7.58
C TYR A 101 0.65 -27.97 8.34
N ASP A 102 1.03 -29.18 7.96
CA ASP A 102 2.24 -29.82 8.48
C ASP A 102 3.42 -29.47 7.56
N PRO A 103 4.45 -28.75 8.05
CA PRO A 103 5.61 -28.44 7.23
C PRO A 103 6.31 -29.74 6.77
N PRO A 104 6.57 -29.93 5.46
CA PRO A 104 7.10 -31.19 4.95
C PRO A 104 8.44 -31.62 5.58
N LEU A 105 9.24 -30.65 6.03
CA LEU A 105 10.53 -30.89 6.71
C LEU A 105 10.48 -30.58 8.22
N GLY A 106 9.29 -30.51 8.82
CA GLY A 106 9.11 -30.23 10.25
C GLY A 106 9.45 -28.79 10.68
N LYS A 107 9.77 -27.89 9.73
CA LYS A 107 10.08 -26.48 9.97
C LYS A 107 9.46 -25.61 8.88
N GLU A 108 8.89 -24.48 9.28
CA GLU A 108 8.42 -23.42 8.37
C GLU A 108 9.62 -22.61 7.86
N ARG A 109 9.93 -22.73 6.56
CA ARG A 109 11.02 -21.99 5.88
C ARG A 109 10.42 -20.95 4.93
N GLN A 110 11.26 -20.23 4.20
CA GLN A 110 10.75 -19.23 3.24
C GLN A 110 9.91 -19.87 2.13
N GLN A 111 10.19 -21.13 1.76
CA GLN A 111 9.37 -21.90 0.83
C GLN A 111 7.93 -22.04 1.33
N GLU A 112 7.75 -22.54 2.56
CA GLU A 112 6.43 -22.70 3.14
C GLU A 112 5.73 -21.35 3.33
N LEU A 113 6.43 -20.32 3.81
CA LEU A 113 5.90 -18.96 3.96
C LEU A 113 5.39 -18.38 2.63
N LEU A 114 6.15 -18.54 1.54
CA LEU A 114 5.76 -18.05 0.22
C LEU A 114 4.61 -18.86 -0.36
N ILE A 115 4.70 -20.19 -0.31
CA ILE A 115 3.67 -21.08 -0.86
C ILE A 115 2.35 -20.87 -0.12
N GLN A 116 2.33 -20.90 1.21
CA GLN A 116 1.11 -20.73 2.00
C GLN A 116 0.66 -19.27 2.10
N GLY A 117 1.58 -18.32 1.94
CA GLY A 117 1.29 -16.89 2.02
C GLY A 117 0.80 -16.27 0.71
N MET A 118 1.20 -16.81 -0.45
CA MET A 118 0.87 -16.24 -1.77
C MET A 118 0.06 -17.16 -2.68
N LEU A 119 0.35 -18.47 -2.66
CA LEU A 119 -0.17 -19.41 -3.66
C LEU A 119 -1.49 -20.10 -3.31
N PRO A 120 -2.10 -20.00 -2.11
CA PRO A 120 -3.48 -20.49 -1.96
C PRO A 120 -4.37 -19.75 -2.95
N LYS A 121 -5.26 -20.49 -3.63
CA LYS A 121 -6.10 -19.98 -4.73
C LYS A 121 -6.70 -18.59 -4.44
N GLU A 122 -7.34 -18.43 -3.29
CA GLU A 122 -8.02 -17.17 -2.94
C GLU A 122 -7.02 -16.04 -2.70
N THR A 123 -5.87 -16.33 -2.09
CA THR A 123 -4.83 -15.34 -1.85
C THR A 123 -4.15 -14.91 -3.15
N LEU A 124 -3.82 -15.88 -4.02
CA LEU A 124 -3.24 -15.59 -5.34
C LEU A 124 -4.17 -14.70 -6.17
N LEU A 125 -5.47 -15.04 -6.22
CA LEU A 125 -6.46 -14.27 -6.96
C LEU A 125 -6.68 -12.88 -6.35
N ASP A 126 -6.63 -12.75 -5.02
CA ASP A 126 -6.71 -11.43 -4.37
C ASP A 126 -5.49 -10.59 -4.74
N ILE A 127 -4.27 -11.13 -4.59
CA ILE A 127 -3.03 -10.44 -4.94
C ILE A 127 -3.05 -9.99 -6.40
N VAL A 128 -3.39 -10.87 -7.34
CA VAL A 128 -3.41 -10.55 -8.78
C VAL A 128 -4.42 -9.45 -9.10
N ARG A 129 -5.59 -9.43 -8.44
CA ARG A 129 -6.65 -8.46 -8.76
C ARG A 129 -6.44 -7.10 -8.07
N THR A 130 -6.01 -7.09 -6.81
CA THR A 130 -5.94 -5.86 -6.01
C THR A 130 -4.53 -5.36 -5.78
N CYS A 131 -3.53 -6.24 -5.77
CA CYS A 131 -2.17 -5.95 -5.33
C CYS A 131 -1.11 -6.10 -6.44
N THR A 132 -1.54 -6.13 -7.69
CA THR A 132 -0.68 -6.05 -8.88
C THR A 132 -1.03 -4.79 -9.67
N VAL A 133 -0.04 -3.95 -9.93
CA VAL A 133 -0.18 -2.70 -10.70
C VAL A 133 0.93 -2.55 -11.72
N PHE A 134 0.70 -1.71 -12.73
CA PHE A 134 1.69 -1.38 -13.75
C PHE A 134 2.00 0.11 -13.70
N MET A 135 3.25 0.48 -13.55
CA MET A 135 3.67 1.87 -13.44
C MET A 135 4.92 2.16 -14.26
N ASP A 136 5.10 3.40 -14.67
CA ASP A 136 6.27 3.82 -15.44
C ASP A 136 7.43 4.14 -14.47
N VAL A 137 8.55 3.43 -14.64
CA VAL A 137 9.79 3.62 -13.91
C VAL A 137 10.87 3.99 -14.93
N GLY A 138 11.17 5.28 -15.05
CA GLY A 138 12.02 5.79 -16.12
C GLY A 138 11.38 5.53 -17.50
N LYS A 139 12.03 4.70 -18.32
CA LYS A 139 11.51 4.30 -19.64
C LYS A 139 10.80 2.94 -19.64
N THR A 140 10.73 2.28 -18.48
CA THR A 140 10.23 0.90 -18.37
C THR A 140 8.84 0.89 -17.74
N ARG A 141 7.88 0.22 -18.39
CA ARG A 141 6.59 -0.10 -17.77
C ARG A 141 6.77 -1.27 -16.81
N ALA A 142 6.97 -0.98 -15.54
CA ALA A 142 7.21 -1.97 -14.50
C ALA A 142 5.89 -2.59 -14.00
N LYS A 143 5.85 -3.93 -13.89
CA LYS A 143 4.81 -4.68 -13.18
C LYS A 143 5.24 -4.87 -11.74
N ILE A 144 4.45 -4.34 -10.82
CA ILE A 144 4.71 -4.39 -9.39
C ILE A 144 3.66 -5.27 -8.72
N VAL A 145 4.13 -6.25 -7.94
CA VAL A 145 3.30 -7.06 -7.02
C VAL A 145 3.63 -6.64 -5.60
N SER A 146 2.62 -6.54 -4.73
CA SER A 146 2.80 -6.10 -3.35
C SER A 146 3.81 -6.94 -2.57
N ARG A 147 4.52 -6.31 -1.64
CA ARG A 147 5.26 -6.99 -0.57
C ARG A 147 4.31 -7.49 0.52
N TYR A 148 4.74 -8.48 1.29
CA TYR A 148 3.90 -9.16 2.29
C TYR A 148 3.26 -8.17 3.30
N GLN A 149 4.02 -7.18 3.79
CA GLN A 149 3.51 -6.19 4.74
C GLN A 149 2.45 -5.26 4.13
N GLN A 150 2.53 -4.95 2.83
CA GLN A 150 1.54 -4.11 2.15
C GLN A 150 0.21 -4.87 2.01
N TYR A 151 0.28 -6.14 1.58
CA TYR A 151 -0.88 -7.03 1.51
C TYR A 151 -1.52 -7.24 2.90
N ARG A 152 -0.69 -7.53 3.91
CA ARG A 152 -1.11 -7.72 5.29
C ARG A 152 -1.81 -6.49 5.87
N ALA A 153 -1.22 -5.30 5.72
CA ALA A 153 -1.81 -4.05 6.18
C ALA A 153 -3.17 -3.80 5.50
N MET A 154 -3.24 -3.96 4.17
CA MET A 154 -4.49 -3.84 3.42
C MET A 154 -5.58 -4.77 3.96
N ARG A 155 -5.28 -6.06 4.16
CA ARG A 155 -6.24 -7.05 4.67
C ARG A 155 -6.73 -6.69 6.08
N LYS A 156 -5.82 -6.28 6.97
CA LYS A 156 -6.17 -5.82 8.33
C LYS A 156 -7.09 -4.60 8.33
N ILE A 157 -6.84 -3.63 7.44
CA ILE A 157 -7.69 -2.44 7.30
C ILE A 157 -9.09 -2.83 6.85
N ILE A 158 -9.21 -3.68 5.82
CA ILE A 158 -10.51 -4.16 5.33
C ILE A 158 -11.29 -4.87 6.44
N GLU A 159 -10.63 -5.70 7.24
CA GLU A 159 -11.26 -6.37 8.37
C GLU A 159 -11.72 -5.37 9.45
N ARG A 160 -10.91 -4.35 9.76
CA ARG A 160 -11.29 -3.28 10.70
C ARG A 160 -12.47 -2.46 10.20
N LEU A 161 -12.53 -2.15 8.91
CA LEU A 161 -13.67 -1.44 8.33
C LEU A 161 -14.99 -2.20 8.46
N ARG A 162 -14.93 -3.54 8.42
CA ARG A 162 -16.10 -4.43 8.58
C ARG A 162 -16.50 -4.66 10.03
N THR A 163 -15.53 -4.78 10.92
CA THR A 163 -15.77 -5.20 12.31
C THR A 163 -15.82 -4.05 13.31
N GLY A 164 -15.22 -2.90 12.97
CA GLY A 164 -15.13 -1.73 13.84
C GLY A 164 -16.48 -1.02 14.00
N LYS A 165 -16.92 -0.87 15.25
CA LYS A 165 -18.23 -0.30 15.61
C LYS A 165 -18.20 1.22 15.67
N THR A 166 -17.07 1.80 16.10
CA THR A 166 -16.88 3.24 16.18
C THR A 166 -15.88 3.74 15.13
N PRO A 167 -15.86 5.04 14.82
CA PRO A 167 -14.82 5.62 13.95
C PRO A 167 -13.40 5.30 14.45
N THR A 168 -13.18 5.31 15.76
CA THR A 168 -11.89 4.98 16.38
C THR A 168 -11.52 3.50 16.21
N ASP A 169 -12.49 2.58 16.31
CA ASP A 169 -12.25 1.14 16.10
C ASP A 169 -11.87 0.82 14.66
N ARG A 170 -12.37 1.60 13.69
CA ARG A 170 -12.02 1.45 12.27
C ARG A 170 -10.68 2.11 11.92
N SER A 171 -10.35 3.19 12.63
CA SER A 171 -9.15 4.01 12.41
C SER A 171 -7.88 3.32 12.92
N GLY A 172 -6.70 3.77 12.49
CA GLY A 172 -5.44 3.34 13.08
C GLY A 172 -4.20 3.78 12.34
N VAL A 173 -3.06 3.28 12.81
CA VAL A 173 -1.73 3.66 12.29
C VAL A 173 -1.10 2.48 11.55
N ILE A 174 -0.57 2.73 10.35
CA ILE A 174 0.23 1.81 9.57
C ILE A 174 1.67 2.33 9.60
N TRP A 175 2.56 1.57 10.23
CA TRP A 175 3.96 1.92 10.32
C TRP A 175 4.80 1.02 9.43
N HIS A 176 5.14 1.57 8.27
CA HIS A 176 6.08 0.95 7.35
C HIS A 176 7.28 1.86 7.17
N THR A 177 8.48 1.30 7.09
CA THR A 177 9.72 2.08 6.93
C THR A 177 9.67 3.01 5.71
N GLN A 178 10.44 4.10 5.72
CA GLN A 178 10.52 4.99 4.56
C GLN A 178 11.03 4.22 3.32
N GLY A 179 10.44 4.48 2.15
CA GLY A 179 10.75 3.75 0.91
C GLY A 179 10.12 2.35 0.80
N SER A 180 9.31 1.92 1.78
CA SER A 180 8.62 0.62 1.73
C SER A 180 7.45 0.53 0.75
N GLY A 181 7.02 1.68 0.18
CA GLY A 181 5.87 1.76 -0.73
C GLY A 181 4.52 2.01 -0.04
N LYS A 182 4.46 2.91 0.95
CA LYS A 182 3.21 3.28 1.65
C LYS A 182 2.09 3.73 0.70
N SER A 183 2.43 4.55 -0.30
CA SER A 183 1.51 5.00 -1.35
C SER A 183 0.91 3.84 -2.14
N LEU A 184 1.69 2.79 -2.42
CA LEU A 184 1.18 1.58 -3.07
C LEU A 184 0.21 0.83 -2.16
N THR A 185 0.47 0.77 -0.85
CA THR A 185 -0.47 0.18 0.13
C THR A 185 -1.84 0.87 0.08
N MET A 186 -1.87 2.21 0.00
CA MET A 186 -3.12 2.98 -0.15
C MET A 186 -3.86 2.62 -1.44
N VAL A 187 -3.13 2.48 -2.55
CA VAL A 187 -3.73 2.11 -3.84
C VAL A 187 -4.30 0.69 -3.82
N PHE A 188 -3.57 -0.26 -3.25
CA PHE A 188 -4.07 -1.63 -3.08
C PHE A 188 -5.33 -1.66 -2.21
N LEU A 189 -5.36 -0.86 -1.14
CA LEU A 189 -6.54 -0.68 -0.30
C LEU A 189 -7.72 -0.12 -1.09
N ILE A 190 -7.55 0.94 -1.87
CA ILE A 190 -8.63 1.52 -2.67
C ILE A 190 -9.16 0.50 -3.68
N ARG A 191 -8.28 -0.17 -4.43
CA ARG A 191 -8.67 -1.24 -5.36
C ARG A 191 -9.46 -2.34 -4.65
N LYS A 192 -9.01 -2.74 -3.46
CA LYS A 192 -9.70 -3.76 -2.65
C LYS A 192 -11.07 -3.30 -2.16
N LEU A 193 -11.20 -2.04 -1.70
CA LEU A 193 -12.48 -1.46 -1.30
C LEU A 193 -13.52 -1.53 -2.42
N ARG A 194 -13.12 -1.14 -3.63
CA ARG A 194 -13.99 -1.13 -4.81
C ARG A 194 -14.44 -2.50 -5.27
N MET A 195 -13.66 -3.52 -4.96
CA MET A 195 -14.02 -4.92 -5.21
C MET A 195 -14.91 -5.53 -4.11
N CYS A 196 -15.06 -4.88 -2.97
CA CYS A 196 -15.88 -5.37 -1.87
C CYS A 196 -17.28 -4.74 -1.95
N GLU A 197 -18.31 -5.53 -2.20
CA GLU A 197 -19.70 -5.04 -2.34
C GLU A 197 -20.17 -4.22 -1.13
N ASP A 198 -19.71 -4.59 0.06
CA ASP A 198 -20.04 -3.95 1.34
C ASP A 198 -19.23 -2.68 1.66
N LEU A 199 -18.17 -2.39 0.90
CA LEU A 199 -17.24 -1.27 1.14
C LEU A 199 -17.00 -0.37 -0.09
N LYS A 200 -17.53 -0.73 -1.27
CA LYS A 200 -17.27 -0.02 -2.52
C LYS A 200 -17.81 1.41 -2.55
N ASP A 201 -18.75 1.74 -1.67
CA ASP A 201 -19.40 3.04 -1.54
C ASP A 201 -18.61 4.05 -0.69
N PHE A 202 -17.45 3.67 -0.14
CA PHE A 202 -16.62 4.59 0.62
C PHE A 202 -16.07 5.74 -0.25
N LYS A 203 -16.31 6.98 0.18
CA LYS A 203 -15.52 8.13 -0.27
C LYS A 203 -14.12 8.00 0.32
N VAL A 204 -13.09 8.18 -0.52
CA VAL A 204 -11.70 8.16 -0.08
C VAL A 204 -11.10 9.55 -0.25
N CYS A 205 -10.44 10.05 0.79
CA CYS A 205 -9.66 11.28 0.76
C CYS A 205 -8.20 10.93 1.05
N LEU A 206 -7.36 11.02 0.02
CA LEU A 206 -5.90 10.96 0.17
C LEU A 206 -5.42 12.33 0.62
N ILE A 207 -4.78 12.37 1.79
CA ILE A 207 -4.32 13.61 2.42
C ILE A 207 -2.80 13.55 2.56
N ASN A 208 -2.12 14.54 2.00
CA ASN A 208 -0.67 14.68 2.02
C ASN A 208 -0.27 16.10 2.44
N ASP A 209 0.94 16.26 2.95
CA ASP A 209 1.49 17.56 3.39
C ASP A 209 2.44 18.19 2.36
N ARG A 210 2.67 17.52 1.22
CA ARG A 210 3.72 17.87 0.25
C ARG A 210 3.23 17.79 -1.19
N THR A 211 3.52 18.83 -1.96
CA THR A 211 3.13 18.96 -3.38
C THR A 211 3.84 17.95 -4.28
N ASP A 212 5.10 17.60 -3.99
CA ASP A 212 5.82 16.56 -4.75
C ASP A 212 5.28 15.14 -4.47
N LEU A 213 4.76 14.93 -3.25
CA LEU A 213 3.99 13.74 -2.93
C LEU A 213 2.60 13.78 -3.58
N GLU A 214 2.06 14.95 -3.93
CA GLU A 214 0.79 15.07 -4.65
C GLU A 214 0.90 14.50 -6.06
N ASP A 215 1.97 14.83 -6.77
CA ASP A 215 2.25 14.28 -8.09
C ASP A 215 2.51 12.77 -8.03
N GLN A 216 3.26 12.30 -7.03
CA GLN A 216 3.57 10.88 -6.88
C GLN A 216 2.34 10.07 -6.48
N LEU A 217 1.60 10.51 -5.46
CA LEU A 217 0.35 9.86 -5.03
C LEU A 217 -0.74 10.01 -6.08
N GLY A 218 -0.78 11.10 -6.86
CA GLY A 218 -1.68 11.30 -7.98
C GLY A 218 -1.45 10.28 -9.11
N ARG A 219 -0.20 10.15 -9.58
CA ARG A 219 0.18 9.10 -10.55
C ARG A 219 -0.06 7.69 -10.01
N THR A 220 0.16 7.48 -8.71
CA THR A 220 -0.11 6.18 -8.09
C THR A 220 -1.62 5.94 -7.96
N ALA A 221 -2.41 6.98 -7.66
CA ALA A 221 -3.86 6.93 -7.55
C ALA A 221 -4.54 6.65 -8.90
N GLU A 222 -3.95 7.07 -10.02
CA GLU A 222 -4.40 6.63 -11.36
C GLU A 222 -4.36 5.10 -11.52
N LEU A 223 -3.46 4.40 -10.79
CA LEU A 223 -3.40 2.94 -10.78
C LEU A 223 -4.61 2.29 -10.09
N THR A 224 -5.46 3.07 -9.40
CA THR A 224 -6.74 2.57 -8.89
C THR A 224 -7.74 2.29 -10.00
N GLY A 225 -7.59 2.91 -11.17
CA GLY A 225 -8.54 2.86 -12.27
C GLY A 225 -9.73 3.82 -12.10
N GLU A 226 -9.70 4.71 -11.11
CA GLU A 226 -10.75 5.70 -10.85
C GLU A 226 -10.28 7.13 -11.14
N LYS A 227 -11.23 8.02 -11.44
CA LYS A 227 -10.96 9.45 -11.61
C LYS A 227 -10.60 10.08 -10.26
N VAL A 228 -9.37 10.58 -10.14
CA VAL A 228 -8.93 11.35 -8.97
C VAL A 228 -9.44 12.79 -9.07
N THR A 229 -10.09 13.27 -8.02
CA THR A 229 -10.52 14.68 -7.90
C THR A 229 -9.54 15.44 -7.01
N TYR A 230 -8.75 16.33 -7.61
CA TYR A 230 -7.85 17.22 -6.89
C TYR A 230 -8.62 18.39 -6.29
N ILE A 231 -8.45 18.62 -4.99
CA ILE A 231 -9.08 19.70 -4.24
C ILE A 231 -8.09 20.85 -4.09
N THR A 232 -8.31 21.91 -4.87
CA THR A 232 -7.32 23.00 -5.00
C THR A 232 -7.58 24.20 -4.08
N SER A 233 -8.75 24.30 -3.44
CA SER A 233 -9.10 25.37 -2.49
C SER A 233 -9.98 24.87 -1.35
N THR A 234 -10.04 25.64 -0.25
CA THR A 234 -10.92 25.36 0.90
C THR A 234 -12.40 25.42 0.52
N ASP A 235 -12.78 26.32 -0.40
CA ASP A 235 -14.16 26.37 -0.92
C ASP A 235 -14.52 25.09 -1.67
N GLN A 236 -13.61 24.61 -2.54
CA GLN A 236 -13.80 23.34 -3.24
C GLN A 236 -13.83 22.16 -2.27
N LEU A 237 -13.05 22.20 -1.19
CA LEU A 237 -13.06 21.18 -0.14
C LEU A 237 -14.46 21.10 0.49
N ARG A 238 -15.00 22.24 0.94
CA ARG A 238 -16.34 22.33 1.53
C ARG A 238 -17.43 21.89 0.54
N GLU A 239 -17.33 22.30 -0.72
CA GLU A 239 -18.34 21.95 -1.74
C GLU A 239 -18.29 20.48 -2.18
N LYS A 240 -17.10 19.96 -2.50
CA LYS A 240 -16.94 18.63 -3.12
C LYS A 240 -16.93 17.52 -2.09
N LEU A 241 -16.39 17.74 -0.90
CA LEU A 241 -16.30 16.71 0.14
C LEU A 241 -17.55 16.63 1.02
N ALA A 242 -18.43 17.64 1.00
CA ALA A 242 -19.74 17.59 1.67
C ALA A 242 -20.69 16.54 1.07
N LYS A 243 -20.51 16.14 -0.19
CA LYS A 243 -21.37 15.18 -0.89
C LYS A 243 -20.97 13.75 -0.57
N ASP A 244 -21.91 12.82 -0.42
CA ASP A 244 -21.64 11.39 -0.10
C ASP A 244 -21.22 10.52 -1.30
N ALA A 245 -20.85 11.13 -2.43
CA ALA A 245 -20.40 10.38 -3.59
C ALA A 245 -19.18 9.50 -3.27
N SER A 246 -19.26 8.22 -3.63
CA SER A 246 -18.14 7.28 -3.63
C SER A 246 -17.15 7.69 -4.72
N ASN A 247 -16.16 8.49 -4.34
CA ASN A 247 -15.13 8.99 -5.22
C ASN A 247 -13.78 9.07 -4.51
N LEU A 248 -12.72 9.21 -5.31
CA LEU A 248 -11.36 9.37 -4.85
C LEU A 248 -10.98 10.85 -4.93
N ASN A 249 -10.65 11.44 -3.78
CA ASN A 249 -10.27 12.84 -3.67
C ASN A 249 -8.84 12.93 -3.17
N MET A 250 -8.13 13.93 -3.65
CA MET A 250 -6.79 14.25 -3.21
C MET A 250 -6.77 15.66 -2.67
N VAL A 251 -6.25 15.81 -1.46
CA VAL A 251 -6.34 17.06 -0.69
C VAL A 251 -5.04 17.31 0.03
N MET A 252 -4.42 18.44 -0.26
CA MET A 252 -3.29 18.92 0.52
C MET A 252 -3.76 19.32 1.93
N ALA A 253 -3.02 18.91 2.95
CA ALA A 253 -3.45 19.07 4.33
C ALA A 253 -3.65 20.55 4.71
N HIS A 254 -2.82 21.48 4.22
CA HIS A 254 -2.99 22.92 4.51
C HIS A 254 -4.32 23.51 4.05
N LYS A 255 -5.11 22.81 3.20
CA LYS A 255 -6.47 23.24 2.83
C LYS A 255 -7.47 23.12 3.98
N PHE A 256 -7.12 22.37 5.03
CA PHE A 256 -7.86 22.31 6.28
C PHE A 256 -7.43 23.40 7.28
N GLN A 257 -6.49 24.28 6.91
CA GLN A 257 -6.20 25.49 7.67
C GLN A 257 -7.09 26.62 7.17
N GLU A 258 -7.76 27.31 8.08
CA GLU A 258 -8.34 28.61 7.72
C GLU A 258 -7.20 29.61 7.57
N VAL A 259 -7.15 30.26 6.41
CA VAL A 259 -6.34 31.47 6.26
C VAL A 259 -7.02 32.49 7.14
N GLN A 260 -6.34 33.02 8.16
CA GLN A 260 -6.75 34.25 8.84
C GLN A 260 -6.73 35.39 7.80
N ASN A 261 -7.75 35.47 6.95
CA ASN A 261 -8.00 36.61 6.10
C ASN A 261 -8.71 37.67 6.94
N GLY A 262 -7.89 38.30 7.76
CA GLY A 262 -8.24 39.42 8.58
C GLY A 262 -6.96 39.88 9.22
N SER A 263 -6.14 40.64 8.47
CA SER A 263 -5.20 41.55 9.08
C SER A 263 -6.03 42.49 9.95
N ILE A 264 -6.27 42.12 11.20
CA ILE A 264 -6.75 43.04 12.21
C ILE A 264 -5.63 44.07 12.29
N PRO A 265 -5.87 45.35 11.93
CA PRO A 265 -4.84 46.36 12.12
C PRO A 265 -4.42 46.35 13.59
N ASP A 266 -3.12 46.46 13.89
CA ASP A 266 -2.55 46.32 15.25
C ASP A 266 -3.32 47.11 16.35
N TYR A 267 -4.05 48.16 15.97
CA TYR A 267 -4.88 48.96 16.88
C TYR A 267 -6.22 48.33 17.30
N LEU A 268 -6.76 47.32 16.59
CA LEU A 268 -8.00 46.62 16.97
C LEU A 268 -7.74 45.39 17.86
N GLU A 269 -6.50 44.87 17.87
CA GLU A 269 -6.12 43.66 18.62
C GLU A 269 -6.17 43.88 20.15
N SER A 270 -6.00 45.13 20.59
CA SER A 270 -6.07 45.51 22.02
C SER A 270 -7.48 45.80 22.53
N VAL A 271 -8.49 45.87 21.66
CA VAL A 271 -9.87 46.24 22.02
C VAL A 271 -10.83 45.03 21.97
N LEU A 272 -10.49 44.02 21.18
CA LEU A 272 -11.25 42.78 21.06
C LEU A 272 -10.57 41.68 21.88
N GLU A 273 -10.79 41.67 23.18
CA GLU A 273 -10.53 40.49 24.01
C GLU A 273 -11.46 39.36 23.58
N VAL A 274 -10.96 38.53 22.66
CA VAL A 274 -11.20 37.09 22.41
C VAL A 274 -10.99 36.90 20.91
N PRO A 275 -9.86 36.33 20.44
CA PRO A 275 -9.84 35.77 19.10
C PRO A 275 -10.91 34.68 19.06
N THR A 276 -12.04 34.98 18.42
CA THR A 276 -12.99 33.95 18.01
C THR A 276 -12.25 33.13 16.96
N PHE A 277 -11.54 32.09 17.41
CA PHE A 277 -11.08 31.04 16.52
C PHE A 277 -12.34 30.43 15.91
N GLU A 278 -12.69 30.85 14.69
CA GLU A 278 -13.69 30.14 13.93
C GLU A 278 -13.16 28.72 13.70
N THR A 279 -13.92 27.75 14.19
CA THR A 279 -13.62 26.35 14.02
C THR A 279 -13.86 25.98 12.56
N PHE A 280 -13.06 25.10 11.97
CA PHE A 280 -13.23 24.74 10.55
C PHE A 280 -14.64 24.21 10.25
N GLY A 281 -15.33 23.66 11.25
CA GLY A 281 -16.72 23.26 11.13
C GLY A 281 -16.89 21.94 10.39
N VAL A 282 -18.07 21.36 10.54
CA VAL A 282 -18.36 20.04 9.99
C VAL A 282 -18.63 20.14 8.50
N VAL A 283 -17.85 19.41 7.69
CA VAL A 283 -18.04 19.29 6.25
C VAL A 283 -18.93 18.10 5.91
N ASN A 284 -18.67 16.93 6.51
CA ASN A 284 -19.48 15.73 6.27
C ASN A 284 -19.44 14.77 7.48
N ARG A 285 -20.61 14.31 7.91
CA ARG A 285 -20.80 13.37 9.05
C ARG A 285 -20.90 11.90 8.65
N SER A 286 -20.72 11.56 7.38
CA SER A 286 -20.85 10.20 6.89
C SER A 286 -19.76 9.28 7.46
N GLU A 287 -20.18 8.07 7.87
CA GLU A 287 -19.28 6.99 8.29
C GLU A 287 -18.61 6.28 7.10
N ARG A 288 -19.10 6.53 5.87
CA ARG A 288 -18.56 6.00 4.61
C ARG A 288 -17.46 6.90 4.03
N ILE A 289 -16.69 7.56 4.90
CA ILE A 289 -15.54 8.38 4.52
C ILE A 289 -14.28 7.74 5.10
N LEU A 290 -13.28 7.56 4.24
CA LEU A 290 -11.96 7.06 4.58
C LEU A 290 -10.92 8.15 4.31
N LEU A 291 -10.28 8.63 5.38
CA LEU A 291 -9.16 9.55 5.31
C LEU A 291 -7.86 8.76 5.37
N CYS A 292 -7.09 8.78 4.28
CA CYS A 292 -5.76 8.18 4.20
C CYS A 292 -4.72 9.29 4.27
N ILE A 293 -4.05 9.43 5.41
CA ILE A 293 -3.12 10.52 5.70
C ILE A 293 -1.69 9.99 5.57
N ASP A 294 -0.92 10.55 4.64
CA ASP A 294 0.51 10.26 4.51
C ASP A 294 1.35 11.17 5.41
N GLU A 295 2.48 10.65 5.87
CA GLU A 295 3.41 11.30 6.80
C GLU A 295 2.74 11.98 7.99
N ALA A 296 1.82 11.24 8.63
CA ALA A 296 0.99 11.69 9.74
C ALA A 296 1.78 12.22 10.96
N HIS A 297 3.10 12.11 11.01
CA HIS A 297 3.92 12.73 12.04
C HIS A 297 4.09 14.26 11.85
N ARG A 298 3.90 14.79 10.64
CA ARG A 298 4.07 16.21 10.29
C ARG A 298 2.76 16.99 10.29
N THR A 299 1.69 16.35 9.82
CA THR A 299 0.32 16.87 9.78
C THR A 299 -0.35 17.04 11.16
N GLN A 300 0.42 16.86 12.25
CA GLN A 300 -0.07 16.76 13.62
C GLN A 300 0.48 17.81 14.58
N SER A 301 1.40 18.68 14.16
CA SER A 301 1.77 19.84 14.97
C SER A 301 0.70 20.92 14.84
N GLY A 302 -0.27 20.95 15.77
CA GLY A 302 -1.24 22.05 15.94
C GLY A 302 -2.65 21.81 15.37
N ASP A 303 -3.32 22.91 15.04
CA ASP A 303 -4.74 23.05 14.69
C ASP A 303 -5.20 22.24 13.47
N LEU A 304 -4.25 21.86 12.60
CA LEU A 304 -4.53 21.15 11.35
C LEU A 304 -5.16 19.76 11.57
N GLY A 305 -4.70 19.03 12.59
CA GLY A 305 -5.26 17.72 12.92
C GLY A 305 -6.67 17.84 13.51
N ASP A 306 -6.93 18.87 14.30
CA ASP A 306 -8.24 19.12 14.91
C ASP A 306 -9.26 19.53 13.85
N ASN A 307 -8.89 20.43 12.93
CA ASN A 307 -9.75 20.85 11.84
C ASN A 307 -10.17 19.69 10.94
N LEU A 308 -9.24 18.77 10.63
CA LEU A 308 -9.57 17.59 9.83
C LEU A 308 -10.57 16.67 10.54
N PHE A 309 -10.40 16.49 11.85
CA PHE A 309 -11.25 15.62 12.65
C PHE A 309 -12.62 16.24 12.91
N GLU A 310 -12.68 17.55 13.04
CA GLU A 310 -13.92 18.32 13.14
C GLU A 310 -14.68 18.31 11.80
N ALA A 311 -13.98 18.48 10.68
CA ALA A 311 -14.57 18.44 9.34
C ALA A 311 -15.28 17.10 9.07
N PHE A 312 -14.69 16.00 9.56
CA PHE A 312 -15.17 14.63 9.35
C PHE A 312 -15.23 13.83 10.66
N PRO A 313 -16.22 14.10 11.52
CA PRO A 313 -16.25 13.55 12.89
C PRO A 313 -16.41 12.03 12.92
N ASN A 314 -17.08 11.44 11.94
CA ASN A 314 -17.41 10.02 11.89
C ASN A 314 -16.57 9.21 10.88
N ALA A 315 -15.64 9.88 10.19
CA ALA A 315 -14.80 9.24 9.18
C ALA A 315 -13.79 8.28 9.81
N THR A 316 -13.45 7.24 9.05
CA THR A 316 -12.34 6.35 9.39
C THR A 316 -11.02 7.02 9.01
N ARG A 317 -10.02 6.97 9.88
CA ARG A 317 -8.75 7.68 9.76
C ARG A 317 -7.59 6.70 9.74
N LEU A 318 -6.87 6.64 8.63
CA LEU A 318 -5.70 5.79 8.47
C LEU A 318 -4.47 6.67 8.33
N ALA A 319 -3.57 6.58 9.31
CA ALA A 319 -2.30 7.29 9.31
C ALA A 319 -1.18 6.37 8.80
N PHE A 320 -0.54 6.74 7.70
CA PHE A 320 0.63 6.05 7.16
C PHE A 320 1.88 6.83 7.55
N THR A 321 2.85 6.16 8.18
CA THR A 321 4.06 6.83 8.69
C THR A 321 5.32 6.02 8.44
N GLY A 322 6.41 6.72 8.09
CA GLY A 322 7.77 6.16 8.05
C GLY A 322 8.42 5.98 9.42
N THR A 323 7.97 6.76 10.40
CA THR A 323 8.54 6.84 11.74
C THR A 323 7.53 6.38 12.79
N PRO A 324 7.98 5.67 13.85
CA PRO A 324 7.08 5.27 14.92
C PRO A 324 6.53 6.52 15.62
N LEU A 325 5.21 6.58 15.77
CA LEU A 325 4.49 7.61 16.53
C LEU A 325 4.58 7.39 18.06
N ILE A 326 5.21 6.30 18.50
CA ILE A 326 5.56 6.02 19.89
C ILE A 326 7.01 6.45 20.12
N ALA A 327 7.24 7.34 21.09
CA ALA A 327 8.57 7.55 21.66
C ALA A 327 8.68 6.72 22.93
N VAL A 328 9.66 5.81 22.99
CA VAL A 328 10.04 5.11 24.21
C VAL A 328 11.24 5.85 24.81
N LYS A 329 11.15 6.24 26.07
CA LYS A 329 12.26 6.83 26.83
C LYS A 329 12.36 6.06 28.14
N ASP A 330 13.57 5.57 28.45
CA ASP A 330 13.87 4.84 29.69
C ASP A 330 12.97 3.62 29.96
N GLY A 331 12.60 2.87 28.89
CA GLY A 331 11.76 1.67 29.00
C GLY A 331 10.26 1.95 29.14
N GLU A 332 9.85 3.23 29.20
CA GLU A 332 8.46 3.65 29.28
C GLU A 332 7.98 4.30 27.98
N ILE A 333 6.70 4.10 27.65
CA ILE A 333 6.06 4.71 26.48
C ILE A 333 5.76 6.18 26.81
N VAL A 334 6.58 7.11 26.30
CA VAL A 334 6.55 8.55 26.65
C VAL A 334 5.75 9.40 25.65
N LYS A 335 5.44 8.92 24.44
CA LYS A 335 4.51 9.60 23.52
C LYS A 335 3.33 8.72 23.10
N GLU A 336 2.29 8.74 23.91
CA GLU A 336 0.99 8.12 23.62
C GLU A 336 0.04 9.04 22.83
N ARG A 337 0.29 10.36 22.80
CA ARG A 337 -0.66 11.36 22.27
C ARG A 337 -1.00 11.17 20.80
N THR A 338 -0.03 10.76 19.97
CA THR A 338 -0.22 10.69 18.51
C THR A 338 -0.97 9.43 18.08
N ALA A 339 -0.71 8.28 18.71
CA ALA A 339 -1.49 7.06 18.48
C ALA A 339 -2.93 7.21 18.98
N ARG A 340 -3.15 7.84 20.15
CA ARG A 340 -4.52 8.05 20.69
C ARG A 340 -5.47 8.79 19.73
N ARG A 341 -4.96 9.66 18.85
CA ARG A 341 -5.77 10.41 17.87
C ARG A 341 -6.23 9.60 16.66
N PHE A 342 -5.39 8.66 16.22
CA PHE A 342 -5.69 7.80 15.07
C PHE A 342 -6.18 6.41 15.47
N GLY A 343 -6.02 6.02 16.73
CA GLY A 343 -6.28 4.68 17.22
C GLY A 343 -5.02 3.82 17.29
N ALA A 344 -5.20 2.53 17.56
CA ALA A 344 -4.10 1.59 17.73
C ALA A 344 -3.30 1.39 16.42
N TYR A 345 -2.09 0.84 16.57
CA TYR A 345 -1.33 0.34 15.44
C TYR A 345 -2.07 -0.83 14.79
N ILE A 346 -2.22 -0.76 13.46
CA ILE A 346 -2.82 -1.80 12.63
C ILE A 346 -1.72 -2.74 12.15
N ASP A 347 -0.65 -2.17 11.58
CA ASP A 347 0.45 -2.94 10.98
C ASP A 347 1.82 -2.31 11.18
#